data_AF-A0A844BJU1-F1
#
_entry.id   AF-A0A844BJU1-F1
#
_cell.length_a   1.000
_cell.length_b   1.000
_cell.length_c   1.000
_cell.angle_alpha   90.00
_cell.angle_beta   90.00
_cell.angle_gamma   90.00
#
_symmetry.space_group_name_H-M   'P 1'
#
loop_
_entity.id
_entity.type
_entity.pdbx_description
1 polymer ?
#
loop_
_entity_poly.entity_id
_entity_poly.type
_entity_poly.pdbx_seq_one_letter_code
_entity_poly.pdbx_strand_id
1 'polypeptide(L)'
;MTLPPKVTDRAFARLAEIGAAAQGKALRIAVEGGGCSGFQYAITLDDPADEDLLLEGAGERVVVDPVSLPFLSNAVIDFTEELIGARFVIENPNAASSCGCGTSFAM
;
A
#
# COMPACT_ATOMS: atom_id res chain seq x y z
N MET A 1 -13.64 -6.15 -15.48
CA MET A 1 -12.92 -7.12 -14.65
C MET A 1 -11.94 -6.34 -13.80
N THR A 2 -12.24 -6.20 -12.52
CA THR A 2 -11.43 -5.44 -11.55
C THR A 2 -10.27 -6.33 -11.14
N LEU A 3 -9.02 -5.94 -11.40
CA LEU A 3 -7.86 -6.76 -11.03
C LEU A 3 -7.49 -6.47 -9.56
N PRO A 4 -7.18 -7.50 -8.76
CA PRO A 4 -6.69 -7.30 -7.42
C PRO A 4 -5.38 -6.49 -7.44
N PRO A 5 -5.10 -5.69 -6.39
CA PRO A 5 -3.80 -5.06 -6.24
C PRO A 5 -2.69 -6.09 -6.28
N LYS A 6 -1.53 -5.69 -6.80
CA LYS A 6 -0.32 -6.50 -6.83
C LYS A 6 0.66 -5.98 -5.79
N VAL A 7 1.34 -6.89 -5.12
CA VAL A 7 2.41 -6.56 -4.17
C VAL A 7 3.72 -7.05 -4.77
N THR A 8 4.76 -6.23 -4.75
CA THR A 8 6.08 -6.62 -5.23
C THR A 8 6.82 -7.51 -4.24
N ASP A 9 7.77 -8.30 -4.73
CA ASP A 9 8.61 -9.14 -3.88
C ASP A 9 9.41 -8.31 -2.86
N ARG A 10 9.73 -7.05 -3.17
CA ARG A 10 10.44 -6.14 -2.26
C ARG A 10 9.60 -5.78 -1.04
N ALA A 11 8.31 -5.51 -1.25
CA ALA A 11 7.40 -5.23 -0.15
C ALA A 11 7.27 -6.45 0.78
N PHE A 12 7.16 -7.66 0.22
CA PHE A 12 7.16 -8.89 1.00
C PHE A 12 8.49 -9.17 1.71
N ALA A 13 9.63 -8.94 1.04
CA ALA A 13 10.94 -9.08 1.67
C ALA A 13 11.07 -8.16 2.88
N ARG A 14 10.58 -6.92 2.77
CA ARG A 14 10.59 -5.99 3.90
C ARG A 14 9.71 -6.46 5.06
N LEU A 15 8.53 -7.01 4.76
CA LEU A 15 7.67 -7.60 5.80
C LEU A 15 8.35 -8.78 6.49
N ALA A 16 9.08 -9.60 5.73
CA ALA A 16 9.81 -10.73 6.27
C ALA A 16 10.96 -10.27 7.18
N GLU A 17 11.61 -9.15 6.86
CA GLU A 17 12.61 -8.52 7.75
C GLU A 17 11.98 -8.00 9.06
N ILE A 18 10.75 -7.47 8.99
CA ILE A 18 10.00 -7.02 10.17
C ILE A 18 9.50 -8.22 10.99
N GLY A 19 9.29 -9.37 10.36
CA GLY A 19 8.74 -10.57 10.98
C GLY A 19 7.28 -10.38 11.36
N ALA A 20 6.48 -9.75 10.50
CA ALA A 20 5.05 -9.52 10.76
C ALA A 20 4.29 -10.85 10.84
N ALA A 21 4.52 -11.76 9.90
CA ALA A 21 3.89 -13.08 9.91
C ALA A 21 4.29 -13.92 11.13
N ALA A 22 5.52 -13.79 11.62
CA ALA A 22 5.99 -14.46 12.85
C ALA A 22 5.21 -14.00 14.09
N GLN A 23 4.64 -12.80 14.05
CA GLN A 23 3.77 -12.24 15.11
C GLN A 23 2.29 -12.51 14.84
N GLY A 24 1.95 -13.24 13.77
CA GLY A 24 0.57 -13.46 13.33
C GLY A 24 -0.10 -12.24 12.71
N LYS A 25 0.67 -11.17 12.43
CA LYS A 25 0.18 -9.92 11.84
C LYS A 25 0.28 -9.96 10.33
N ALA A 26 -0.57 -9.19 9.67
CA ALA A 26 -0.55 -8.94 8.24
C ALA A 26 -0.40 -7.44 7.97
N LEU A 27 0.22 -7.09 6.84
CA LEU A 27 0.28 -5.71 6.39
C LEU A 27 -1.08 -5.28 5.86
N ARG A 28 -1.79 -4.44 6.59
CA ARG A 28 -3.05 -3.86 6.16
C ARG A 28 -2.80 -2.58 5.36
N ILE A 29 -3.40 -2.52 4.18
CA ILE A 29 -3.41 -1.31 3.34
C ILE A 29 -4.83 -0.80 3.22
N ALA A 30 -5.06 0.38 3.80
CA ALA A 30 -6.31 1.11 3.72
C ALA A 30 -6.12 2.43 2.97
N VAL A 31 -7.16 2.92 2.30
CA VAL A 31 -7.18 4.24 1.66
C VAL A 31 -7.85 5.23 2.59
N GLU A 32 -7.10 6.23 3.05
CA GLU A 32 -7.61 7.34 3.82
C GLU A 32 -7.77 8.59 2.94
N GLY A 33 -8.86 9.33 3.13
CA GLY A 33 -9.08 10.59 2.45
C GLY A 33 -8.10 11.66 2.93
N GLY A 34 -7.15 12.04 2.10
CA GLY A 34 -6.09 13.00 2.44
C GLY A 34 -6.45 14.45 2.08
N GLY A 35 -7.24 15.12 2.91
CA GLY A 35 -7.45 16.59 2.81
C GLY A 35 -7.83 17.12 1.41
N CYS A 36 -7.55 18.40 1.14
CA CYS A 36 -7.96 19.08 -0.10
C CYS A 36 -7.23 18.60 -1.39
N SER A 37 -6.30 17.64 -1.34
CA SER A 37 -5.32 17.44 -2.43
C SER A 37 -4.91 16.00 -2.73
N GLY A 38 -5.51 14.98 -2.09
CA GLY A 38 -5.26 13.60 -2.53
C GLY A 38 -5.81 12.50 -1.65
N PHE A 39 -5.55 11.27 -2.06
CA PHE A 39 -5.74 10.08 -1.24
C PHE A 39 -4.42 9.75 -0.54
N GLN A 40 -4.51 9.36 0.73
CA GLN A 40 -3.38 8.82 1.49
C GLN A 40 -3.58 7.32 1.69
N TYR A 41 -2.49 6.58 1.73
CA TYR A 41 -2.53 5.16 2.01
C TYR A 41 -2.06 4.93 3.44
N ALA A 42 -2.94 4.37 4.26
CA ALA A 42 -2.62 3.93 5.61
C ALA A 42 -2.08 2.51 5.54
N ILE A 43 -0.87 2.33 6.08
CA ILE A 43 -0.17 1.05 6.07
C ILE A 43 0.12 0.71 7.51
N THR A 44 -0.54 -0.33 8.03
CA THR A 44 -0.44 -0.74 9.43
C THR A 44 -0.25 -2.25 9.51
N LEU A 45 0.26 -2.74 10.63
CA LEU A 45 0.32 -4.17 10.93
C LEU A 45 -0.88 -4.52 11.79
N ASP A 46 -1.79 -5.33 11.27
CA ASP A 46 -3.02 -5.70 11.95
C ASP A 46 -3.37 -7.18 11.72
N ASP A 47 -4.35 -7.68 12.47
CA ASP A 47 -4.85 -9.03 12.26
C ASP A 47 -5.71 -9.09 10.98
N PRO A 48 -5.51 -10.11 10.12
CA PRO A 48 -6.32 -10.26 8.91
C PRO A 48 -7.78 -10.55 9.27
N ALA A 49 -8.73 -9.87 8.62
CA ALA A 49 -10.16 -10.18 8.75
C ALA A 49 -10.62 -11.13 7.64
N ASP A 50 -11.68 -11.90 7.88
CA ASP A 50 -12.24 -12.86 6.92
C ASP A 50 -12.76 -12.22 5.62
N GLU A 51 -13.13 -10.94 5.67
CA GLU A 51 -13.63 -10.17 4.54
C GLU A 51 -12.54 -9.44 3.74
N ASP A 52 -11.30 -9.42 4.25
CA ASP A 52 -10.18 -8.76 3.59
C ASP A 52 -9.66 -9.61 2.42
N LEU A 53 -9.10 -8.93 1.41
CA LEU A 53 -8.32 -9.62 0.40
C LEU A 53 -6.96 -10.01 0.97
N LEU A 54 -6.76 -11.31 1.19
CA LEU A 54 -5.47 -11.86 1.61
C LEU A 54 -4.54 -12.06 0.40
N LEU A 55 -3.38 -11.42 0.44
CA LEU A 55 -2.30 -11.55 -0.52
C LEU A 55 -1.09 -12.15 0.20
N GLU A 56 -0.73 -13.38 -0.16
CA GLU A 56 0.41 -14.08 0.43
C GLU A 56 1.62 -14.03 -0.51
N GLY A 57 2.79 -13.75 0.06
CA GLY A 57 4.03 -13.68 -0.71
C GLY A 57 5.25 -13.75 0.20
N ALA A 58 6.27 -14.50 -0.23
CA ALA A 58 7.50 -14.73 0.52
C ALA A 58 7.34 -15.19 1.99
N GLY A 59 6.20 -15.81 2.34
CA GLY A 59 5.89 -16.21 3.72
C GLY A 59 5.19 -15.14 4.57
N GLU A 60 4.95 -13.97 4.00
CA GLU A 60 4.26 -12.84 4.62
C GLU A 60 2.86 -12.66 4.05
N ARG A 61 2.03 -11.90 4.77
CA ARG A 61 0.63 -11.65 4.42
C ARG A 61 0.36 -10.17 4.33
N VAL A 62 -0.30 -9.77 3.26
CA VAL A 62 -0.82 -8.43 3.03
C VAL A 62 -2.32 -8.53 2.94
N VAL A 63 -3.03 -7.66 3.63
CA VAL A 63 -4.49 -7.57 3.61
C VAL A 63 -4.95 -6.22 3.10
N VAL A 64 -6.03 -6.25 2.34
CA VAL A 64 -6.68 -5.04 1.85
C VAL A 64 -8.15 -5.13 2.21
N ASP A 65 -8.65 -4.12 2.91
CA ASP A 65 -10.05 -4.07 3.30
C ASP A 65 -10.96 -3.94 2.07
N PRO A 66 -12.15 -4.54 2.08
CA PRO A 66 -13.05 -4.55 0.93
C PRO A 66 -13.52 -3.15 0.53
N VAL A 67 -13.49 -2.19 1.46
CA VAL A 67 -13.84 -0.78 1.21
C VAL A 67 -12.74 -0.09 0.41
N SER A 68 -11.47 -0.41 0.66
CA SER A 68 -10.29 0.12 -0.03
C SER A 68 -9.95 -0.62 -1.32
N LEU A 69 -10.34 -1.89 -1.46
CA LEU A 69 -10.15 -2.69 -2.68
C LEU A 69 -10.54 -2.00 -3.99
N PRO A 70 -11.72 -1.36 -4.14
CA PRO A 70 -12.06 -0.67 -5.38
C PRO A 70 -11.12 0.49 -5.68
N PHE A 71 -10.57 1.15 -4.67
CA PHE A 71 -9.59 2.22 -4.85
C PHE A 71 -8.22 1.66 -5.23
N LEU A 72 -7.82 0.53 -4.65
CA LEU A 72 -6.54 -0.16 -4.89
C LEU A 72 -6.58 -1.15 -6.07
N SER A 73 -7.71 -1.23 -6.76
CA SER A 73 -7.84 -2.07 -7.95
C SER A 73 -6.76 -1.74 -8.96
N ASN A 74 -6.01 -2.74 -9.44
CA ASN A 74 -4.90 -2.53 -10.38
C ASN A 74 -3.76 -1.65 -9.83
N ALA A 75 -3.72 -1.41 -8.51
CA ALA A 75 -2.60 -0.74 -7.88
C ALA A 75 -1.42 -1.73 -7.68
N VAL A 76 -0.21 -1.19 -7.67
CA VAL A 76 1.03 -1.90 -7.39
C VAL A 76 1.61 -1.36 -6.10
N ILE A 77 1.72 -2.22 -5.10
CA ILE A 77 2.31 -1.93 -3.80
C ILE A 77 3.77 -2.34 -3.87
N ASP A 78 4.65 -1.35 -3.90
CA ASP A 78 6.10 -1.53 -3.89
C ASP A 78 6.70 -0.98 -2.59
N PHE A 79 7.97 -1.32 -2.35
CA PHE A 79 8.75 -0.79 -1.25
C PHE A 79 10.05 -0.20 -1.80
N THR A 80 10.31 1.04 -1.41
CA THR A 80 11.54 1.76 -1.78
C THR A 80 12.33 2.10 -0.53
N GLU A 81 13.63 1.87 -0.61
CA GLU A 81 14.60 2.26 0.41
C GLU A 81 15.56 3.28 -0.21
N GLU A 82 15.40 4.54 0.17
CA GLU A 82 16.26 5.65 -0.25
C GLU A 82 17.18 6.05 0.92
N LEU A 83 18.25 6.81 0.64
CA LEU A 83 19.16 7.32 1.69
C LEU A 83 18.43 8.13 2.78
N ILE A 84 17.30 8.75 2.43
CA ILE A 84 16.47 9.56 3.34
C ILE A 84 15.48 8.73 4.16
N GLY A 85 15.34 7.44 3.88
CA GLY A 85 14.45 6.54 4.60
C GLY A 85 13.80 5.49 3.70
N ALA A 86 13.17 4.51 4.35
CA ALA A 86 12.46 3.44 3.70
C ALA A 86 10.95 3.65 3.82
N ARG A 87 10.23 3.50 2.71
CA ARG A 87 8.78 3.72 2.65
C ARG A 87 8.12 2.78 1.64
N PHE A 88 6.88 2.42 1.94
CA PHE A 88 6.02 1.76 0.97
C PHE A 88 5.46 2.79 -0.02
N VAL A 89 5.41 2.41 -1.29
CA VAL A 89 4.93 3.22 -2.40
C VAL A 89 3.79 2.46 -3.06
N ILE A 90 2.63 3.10 -3.20
CA ILE A 90 1.49 2.52 -3.89
C ILE A 90 1.31 3.27 -5.21
N GLU A 91 1.61 2.59 -6.31
CA GLU A 91 1.32 3.07 -7.66
C GLU A 91 -0.09 2.67 -8.06
N ASN A 92 -1.02 3.62 -8.02
CA ASN A 92 -2.42 3.36 -8.34
C ASN A 92 -2.82 4.11 -9.61
N PRO A 93 -3.10 3.43 -10.73
CA PRO A 93 -3.50 4.09 -11.97
C PRO A 93 -4.86 4.80 -11.86
N ASN A 94 -5.71 4.42 -10.90
CA ASN A 94 -6.99 5.09 -10.64
C ASN A 94 -6.83 6.34 -9.77
N ALA A 95 -5.72 6.44 -9.02
CA ALA A 95 -5.36 7.67 -8.32
C ALA A 95 -4.80 8.65 -9.36
N ALA A 96 -5.68 9.17 -10.21
CA ALA A 96 -5.33 10.25 -11.12
C ALA A 96 -4.84 11.42 -10.27
N SER A 97 -3.53 11.70 -10.38
CA SER A 97 -2.82 12.78 -9.72
C SER A 97 -3.49 14.13 -9.98
N SER A 98 -4.49 14.47 -9.19
CA SER A 98 -5.04 15.83 -9.11
C SER A 98 -4.36 16.55 -7.96
N CYS A 99 -3.04 16.69 -8.03
CA CYS A 99 -2.39 17.84 -7.44
C CYS A 99 -1.59 18.53 -8.54
N GLY A 100 -2.33 19.18 -9.44
CA GLY A 100 -1.82 20.19 -10.35
C GLY A 100 -1.46 21.48 -9.59
N CYS A 101 -0.57 21.40 -8.59
CA CYS A 101 0.22 22.55 -8.18
C CYS A 101 1.63 22.36 -8.77
N GLY A 102 1.71 22.56 -10.09
CA GLY A 102 2.96 22.80 -10.80
C GLY A 102 3.55 24.14 -10.38
N THR A 103 4.01 24.25 -9.13
CA THR A 103 4.93 25.30 -8.73
C THR A 103 6.29 24.68 -8.48
N SER A 104 6.85 24.21 -9.58
CA SER A 104 8.28 24.31 -9.85
C SER A 104 8.72 25.77 -9.63
N PHE A 105 9.75 25.96 -8.81
CA PHE A 105 10.60 27.16 -8.63
C PHE A 105 9.96 28.52 -8.30
N ALA A 106 10.31 29.06 -7.12
CA ALA A 106 10.99 30.37 -6.96
C ALA A 106 11.31 30.66 -5.48
N MET A 107 12.59 30.53 -5.10
CA MET A 107 13.38 31.58 -4.42
C MET A 107 14.83 31.13 -4.30
#